data_AF-A0A4R3S4S2-F1
#
_entry.id   AF-A0A4R3S4S2-F1
#
_cell.length_a   1.000
_cell.length_b   1.000
_cell.length_c   1.000
_cell.angle_alpha   90.00
_cell.angle_beta   90.00
_cell.angle_gamma   90.00
#
_symmetry.space_group_name_H-M   'P 1'
#
loop_
_entity.id
_entity.type
_entity.pdbx_description
1 polymer ?
#
loop_
_entity_poly.entity_id
_entity_poly.type
_entity_poly.pdbx_seq_one_letter_code
_entity_poly.pdbx_strand_id
1 'polypeptide(L)'
;MEWIATVHHTHLQLDTPPEGGLRATLRFDPPQDENTRIALLALIRYTQVGYDISTGTVFIDRTHSWNVDFSSVFASRSEAPLQLARGGLDLRILVDASSIEVFGADGQVVLTDQIFPDSTSTGVSAFATGGTARVDDLRA
;
A
#
# COMPACT_ATOMS: atom_id res chain seq x y z
N MET A 1 -16.05 -8.82 -6.74
CA MET A 1 -15.50 -10.19 -6.85
C MET A 1 -14.49 -10.32 -5.73
N GLU A 2 -14.61 -11.34 -4.87
CA GLU A 2 -13.70 -11.53 -3.71
C GLU A 2 -12.52 -12.38 -4.14
N TRP A 3 -11.30 -11.90 -3.89
CA TRP A 3 -10.06 -12.61 -4.17
C TRP A 3 -9.36 -12.90 -2.84
N ILE A 4 -9.30 -14.18 -2.46
CA ILE A 4 -8.47 -14.65 -1.33
C ILE A 4 -7.15 -15.15 -1.93
N ALA A 5 -6.03 -14.54 -1.56
CA ALA A 5 -4.70 -14.96 -2.04
C ALA A 5 -3.67 -14.98 -0.91
N THR A 6 -3.00 -16.11 -0.73
CA THR A 6 -1.76 -16.18 0.05
C THR A 6 -0.61 -15.72 -0.84
N VAL A 7 0.03 -14.60 -0.52
CA VAL A 7 1.09 -14.03 -1.35
C VAL A 7 2.45 -14.53 -0.88
N HIS A 8 3.02 -15.47 -1.63
CA HIS A 8 4.43 -15.84 -1.52
C HIS A 8 5.16 -15.30 -2.74
N HIS A 9 5.87 -14.17 -2.62
CA HIS A 9 6.55 -13.56 -3.78
C HIS A 9 5.63 -13.41 -5.01
N THR A 10 4.32 -13.16 -4.82
CA THR A 10 3.33 -13.27 -5.91
C THR A 10 2.83 -11.91 -6.35
N HIS A 11 3.10 -11.59 -7.61
CA HIS A 11 2.60 -10.41 -8.31
C HIS A 11 1.10 -10.58 -8.61
N LEU A 12 0.22 -10.16 -7.71
CA LEU A 12 -1.22 -10.08 -8.02
C LEU A 12 -1.45 -8.81 -8.84
N GLN A 13 -1.46 -8.94 -10.17
CA GLN A 13 -1.75 -7.83 -11.08
C GLN A 13 -3.26 -7.62 -11.17
N LEU A 14 -3.76 -6.50 -10.65
CA LEU A 14 -5.12 -6.03 -10.91
C LEU A 14 -5.10 -4.93 -11.95
N ASP A 15 -6.04 -4.97 -12.88
CA ASP A 15 -6.33 -3.85 -13.78
C ASP A 15 -6.98 -2.72 -12.96
N THR A 16 -6.38 -1.52 -12.92
CA THR A 16 -7.10 -0.35 -12.38
C THR A 16 -8.30 -0.04 -13.26
N PRO A 17 -9.48 0.21 -12.68
CA PRO A 17 -10.62 0.67 -13.46
C PRO A 17 -10.30 2.02 -14.13
N PRO A 18 -10.83 2.26 -15.35
CA PRO A 18 -10.50 3.42 -16.18
C PRO A 18 -10.87 4.77 -15.54
N GLU A 19 -11.78 4.77 -14.58
CA GLU A 19 -12.05 5.84 -13.62
C GLU A 19 -12.61 5.18 -12.35
N GLY A 20 -12.06 5.48 -11.16
CA GLY A 20 -12.60 4.97 -9.90
C GLY A 20 -11.55 4.54 -8.87
N GLY A 21 -11.88 4.81 -7.60
CA GLY A 21 -11.04 4.44 -6.47
C GLY A 21 -10.91 2.93 -6.30
N LEU A 22 -9.67 2.45 -6.24
CA LEU A 22 -9.37 1.13 -5.69
C LEU A 22 -9.87 1.07 -4.24
N ARG A 23 -10.28 -0.10 -3.76
CA ARG A 23 -10.43 -0.35 -2.32
C ARG A 23 -9.75 -1.67 -1.97
N ALA A 24 -8.48 -1.58 -1.62
CA ALA A 24 -7.82 -2.69 -0.92
C ALA A 24 -8.33 -2.76 0.53
N THR A 25 -8.48 -3.97 1.09
CA THR A 25 -8.67 -4.22 2.53
C THR A 25 -7.69 -5.33 2.93
N LEU A 26 -6.45 -4.94 3.16
CA LEU A 26 -5.39 -5.90 3.43
C LEU A 26 -5.46 -6.27 4.90
N ARG A 27 -5.65 -7.56 5.21
CA ARG A 27 -5.42 -8.12 6.55
C ARG A 27 -4.14 -8.92 6.56
N PHE A 28 -3.18 -8.46 7.34
CA PHE A 28 -1.92 -9.17 7.55
C PHE A 28 -1.96 -9.88 8.88
N ASP A 29 -1.65 -11.17 8.92
CA ASP A 29 -1.28 -11.79 10.19
C ASP A 29 -0.14 -10.99 10.83
N PRO A 30 -0.12 -10.80 12.16
CA PRO A 30 1.01 -10.17 12.82
C PRO A 30 2.28 -10.92 12.38
N PRO A 31 3.36 -10.18 12.11
CA PRO A 31 4.60 -10.74 11.62
C PRO A 31 5.04 -11.90 12.49
N GLN A 32 5.30 -13.04 11.84
CA GLN A 32 5.69 -14.27 12.53
C GLN A 32 7.15 -14.23 12.99
N ASP A 33 7.92 -13.26 12.47
CA ASP A 33 9.30 -13.00 12.87
C ASP A 33 9.61 -11.49 12.86
N GLU A 34 10.69 -11.14 13.56
CA GLU A 34 11.25 -9.78 13.64
C GLU A 34 11.81 -9.25 12.29
N ASN A 35 11.82 -10.08 11.24
CA ASN A 35 12.36 -9.77 9.92
C ASN A 35 11.29 -9.47 8.87
N THR A 36 10.02 -9.72 9.16
CA THR A 36 8.92 -9.31 8.30
C THR A 36 8.87 -7.79 8.34
N ARG A 37 9.30 -7.14 7.27
CA ARG A 37 9.51 -5.68 7.27
C ARG A 37 8.35 -4.92 6.68
N ILE A 38 7.69 -5.47 5.67
CA ILE A 38 6.74 -4.70 4.88
C ILE A 38 5.71 -5.60 4.24
N ALA A 39 4.45 -5.21 4.35
CA ALA A 39 3.41 -5.69 3.45
C ALA A 39 2.99 -4.51 2.57
N LEU A 40 3.30 -4.65 1.28
CA LEU A 40 3.25 -3.56 0.32
C LEU A 40 2.12 -3.77 -0.67
N LEU A 41 1.34 -2.73 -0.89
CA LEU A 41 0.57 -2.53 -2.10
C LEU A 41 1.39 -1.58 -2.99
N ALA A 42 2.01 -2.10 -4.04
CA ALA A 42 2.55 -1.26 -5.10
C ALA A 42 1.36 -0.82 -5.94
N LEU A 43 1.09 0.47 -5.92
CA LEU A 43 0.19 1.09 -6.86
C LEU A 43 1.09 1.71 -7.93
N ILE A 44 0.71 1.59 -9.20
CA ILE A 44 1.24 2.46 -10.26
C ILE A 44 2.78 2.43 -10.44
N ARG A 45 3.39 1.23 -10.40
CA ARG A 45 4.85 0.94 -10.60
C ARG A 45 5.84 1.64 -9.64
N TYR A 46 5.44 2.70 -8.94
CA TYR A 46 6.37 3.65 -8.35
C TYR A 46 5.93 4.29 -7.02
N THR A 47 4.71 4.03 -6.56
CA THR A 47 4.26 4.44 -5.23
C THR A 47 3.97 3.22 -4.37
N GLN A 48 4.58 3.18 -3.19
CA GLN A 48 4.45 2.08 -2.25
C GLN A 48 3.57 2.51 -1.08
N VAL A 49 2.57 1.70 -0.76
CA VAL A 49 1.78 1.84 0.46
C VAL A 49 2.00 0.59 1.30
N GLY A 50 2.27 0.74 2.59
CA GLY A 50 2.43 -0.41 3.45
C GLY A 50 2.58 -0.09 4.92
N TYR A 51 3.07 -1.07 5.66
CA TYR A 51 3.30 -0.98 7.09
C TYR A 51 4.70 -1.49 7.43
N ASP A 52 5.45 -0.69 8.17
CA ASP A 52 6.78 -0.99 8.67
C ASP A 52 6.67 -1.46 10.12
N ILE A 53 6.95 -2.74 10.33
CA ILE A 53 6.84 -3.39 11.63
C ILE A 53 7.91 -2.91 12.60
N SER A 54 9.09 -2.54 12.09
CA SER A 54 10.21 -2.13 12.93
C SER A 54 9.97 -0.78 13.60
N THR A 55 9.28 0.12 12.88
CA THR A 55 8.90 1.45 13.36
C THR A 55 7.47 1.50 13.90
N GLY A 56 6.63 0.51 13.57
CA GLY A 56 5.21 0.50 13.92
C GLY A 56 4.41 1.56 13.15
N THR A 57 4.77 1.83 11.90
CA THR A 57 4.17 2.91 11.10
C THR A 57 3.50 2.40 9.83
N VAL A 58 2.34 2.98 9.49
CA VAL A 58 1.82 2.94 8.12
C VAL A 58 2.52 4.03 7.31
N PHE A 59 2.77 3.79 6.03
CA PHE A 59 3.45 4.75 5.16
C PHE A 59 2.92 4.80 3.73
N ILE A 60 3.18 5.94 3.08
CA ILE A 60 3.18 6.14 1.64
C ILE A 60 4.59 6.56 1.24
N ASP A 61 5.24 5.80 0.37
CA ASP A 61 6.55 6.14 -0.20
C ASP A 61 6.40 6.42 -1.70
N ARG A 62 6.61 7.69 -2.06
CA ARG A 62 6.57 8.19 -3.44
C ARG A 62 7.93 8.68 -3.91
N THR A 63 9.01 8.29 -3.25
CA THR A 63 10.39 8.73 -3.60
C THR A 63 10.81 8.34 -5.01
N HIS A 64 10.19 7.31 -5.57
CA HIS A 64 10.47 6.81 -6.91
C HIS A 64 9.32 7.08 -7.89
N SER A 65 8.34 7.92 -7.53
CA SER A 65 7.11 8.21 -8.29
C SER A 65 7.39 8.99 -9.58
N TRP A 66 7.90 8.31 -10.60
CA TRP A 66 8.12 8.80 -11.97
C TRP A 66 8.62 10.25 -12.06
N ASN A 67 7.70 11.23 -12.12
CA ASN A 67 7.99 12.64 -12.19
C ASN A 67 8.07 13.25 -10.78
N VAL A 68 9.26 13.26 -10.18
CA VAL A 68 9.52 13.91 -8.88
C VAL A 68 10.40 15.17 -9.01
N ASP A 69 10.99 15.40 -10.18
CA ASP A 69 12.03 16.43 -10.39
C ASP A 69 11.52 17.87 -10.35
N PHE A 70 10.20 18.07 -10.39
CA PHE A 70 9.59 19.39 -10.35
C PHE A 70 9.71 20.07 -8.97
N SER A 71 10.02 19.31 -7.91
CA SER A 71 10.17 19.84 -6.55
C SER A 71 11.08 18.95 -5.71
N SER A 72 12.07 19.57 -5.07
CA SER A 72 13.04 18.88 -4.21
C SER A 72 12.45 18.22 -2.96
N VAL A 73 11.21 18.54 -2.61
CA VAL A 73 10.52 17.97 -1.43
C VAL A 73 9.43 16.97 -1.82
N PHE A 74 9.17 16.77 -3.12
CA PHE A 74 8.08 15.90 -3.55
C PHE A 74 8.42 14.41 -3.42
N ALA A 75 9.66 14.03 -3.75
CA ALA A 75 10.17 12.68 -3.47
C ALA A 75 10.27 12.46 -1.96
N SER A 76 9.20 11.93 -1.36
CA SER A 76 9.06 11.82 0.09
C SER A 76 8.43 10.50 0.52
N ARG A 77 8.62 10.18 1.80
CA ARG A 77 7.87 9.14 2.51
C ARG A 77 7.06 9.80 3.62
N SER A 78 5.74 9.68 3.53
CA SER A 78 4.79 10.08 4.57
C SER A 78 4.51 8.88 5.45
N GLU A 79 4.57 9.03 6.76
CA GLU A 79 4.30 7.92 7.68
C GLU A 79 3.66 8.37 8.99
N ALA A 80 2.92 7.45 9.63
CA ALA A 80 2.27 7.70 10.90
C ALA A 80 2.23 6.42 11.75
N PRO A 81 2.36 6.54 13.08
CA PRO A 81 2.32 5.39 13.98
C PRO A 81 0.93 4.74 13.97
N LEU A 82 0.89 3.42 13.86
CA LEU A 82 -0.35 2.63 13.93
C LEU A 82 -0.09 1.32 14.65
N GLN A 83 -0.66 1.15 15.84
CA GLN A 83 -0.50 -0.09 16.56
C GLN A 83 -1.41 -1.18 16.00
N LEU A 84 -0.84 -2.33 15.63
CA LEU A 84 -1.63 -3.46 15.12
C LEU A 84 -2.55 -4.03 16.21
N ALA A 85 -3.81 -4.25 15.86
CA ALA A 85 -4.77 -4.96 16.71
C ALA A 85 -4.60 -6.48 16.59
N ARG A 86 -5.18 -7.24 17.54
CA ARG A 86 -5.28 -8.71 17.43
C ARG A 86 -6.19 -9.06 16.26
N GLY A 87 -5.61 -9.27 15.09
CA GLY A 87 -6.34 -9.48 13.83
C GLY A 87 -5.64 -8.91 12.60
N GLY A 88 -4.57 -8.13 12.81
CA GLY A 88 -3.71 -7.67 11.73
C GLY A 88 -3.75 -6.18 11.49
N LEU A 89 -3.16 -5.77 10.37
CA LEU A 89 -3.38 -4.44 9.80
C LEU A 89 -4.70 -4.45 9.02
N ASP A 90 -5.44 -3.33 9.01
CA ASP A 90 -6.53 -3.11 8.06
C ASP A 90 -6.26 -1.76 7.38
N LEU A 91 -6.08 -1.79 6.05
CA LEU A 91 -5.88 -0.60 5.24
C LEU A 91 -6.98 -0.49 4.19
N ARG A 92 -7.66 0.65 4.16
CA ARG A 92 -8.44 1.10 3.01
C ARG A 92 -7.62 2.10 2.21
N ILE A 93 -7.39 1.83 0.93
CA ILE A 93 -6.57 2.68 0.07
C ILE A 93 -7.42 3.17 -1.09
N LEU A 94 -7.59 4.48 -1.24
CA LEU A 94 -8.23 5.13 -2.38
C LEU A 94 -7.16 5.66 -3.33
N VAL A 95 -7.37 5.48 -4.62
CA VAL A 95 -6.44 5.93 -5.67
C VAL A 95 -7.24 6.70 -6.70
N ASP A 96 -6.79 7.91 -7.01
CA ASP A 96 -7.33 8.72 -8.09
C ASP A 96 -6.19 9.11 -9.05
N ALA A 97 -6.52 9.79 -10.15
CA ALA A 97 -5.58 10.18 -11.19
C ALA A 97 -4.33 10.90 -10.66
N SER A 98 -4.46 11.64 -9.55
CA SER A 98 -3.35 12.38 -8.95
C SER A 98 -3.26 12.31 -7.42
N SER A 99 -3.88 11.32 -6.78
CA SER A 99 -3.81 11.18 -5.31
C SER A 99 -3.92 9.74 -4.83
N ILE A 100 -3.35 9.50 -3.65
CA ILE A 100 -3.57 8.31 -2.85
C ILE A 100 -3.99 8.73 -1.44
N GLU A 101 -5.00 8.07 -0.92
CA GLU A 101 -5.44 8.20 0.47
C GLU A 101 -5.46 6.84 1.15
N VAL A 102 -4.78 6.73 2.29
CA VAL A 102 -4.63 5.49 3.07
C VAL A 102 -5.27 5.68 4.44
N PHE A 103 -6.27 4.86 4.73
CA PHE A 103 -6.99 4.84 6.00
C PHE A 103 -6.61 3.56 6.75
N GLY A 104 -5.91 3.70 7.87
CA GLY A 104 -5.52 2.59 8.74
C GLY A 104 -6.46 2.41 9.92
N ALA A 105 -6.81 1.16 10.23
CA ALA A 105 -7.63 0.76 11.38
C ALA A 105 -8.90 1.61 11.55
N ASP A 106 -9.78 1.57 10.55
CA ASP A 106 -11.05 2.32 10.52
C ASP A 106 -10.89 3.85 10.68
N GLY A 107 -9.76 4.40 10.21
CA GLY A 107 -9.52 5.85 10.18
C GLY A 107 -8.81 6.41 11.41
N GLN A 108 -8.22 5.56 12.27
CA GLN A 108 -7.31 6.02 13.33
C GLN A 108 -6.08 6.74 12.76
N VAL A 109 -5.65 6.32 11.57
CA VAL A 109 -4.61 7.00 10.80
C VAL A 109 -5.11 7.26 9.40
N VAL A 110 -4.83 8.46 8.90
CA VAL A 110 -5.08 8.85 7.51
C VAL A 110 -3.80 9.47 6.94
N LEU A 111 -3.31 8.93 5.84
CA LEU A 111 -2.24 9.51 5.04
C LEU A 111 -2.80 9.91 3.67
N THR A 112 -2.48 11.12 3.23
CA THR A 112 -2.93 11.65 1.93
C THR A 112 -1.74 12.25 1.21
N ASP A 113 -1.42 11.70 0.04
CA ASP A 113 -0.32 12.17 -0.80
C ASP A 113 -0.82 12.39 -2.23
N GLN A 114 -0.36 13.48 -2.86
CA GLN A 114 -0.45 13.61 -4.31
C GLN A 114 0.56 12.68 -5.01
N ILE A 115 0.17 12.18 -6.16
CA ILE A 115 0.98 11.32 -7.05
C ILE A 115 0.81 11.78 -8.49
N PHE A 116 1.80 11.51 -9.34
CA PHE A 116 1.73 11.82 -10.78
C PHE A 116 2.21 10.62 -11.61
N PRO A 117 1.44 9.52 -11.63
CA PRO A 117 1.81 8.31 -12.38
C PRO A 117 1.92 8.56 -13.88
N ASP A 118 2.77 7.77 -14.54
CA ASP A 118 2.68 7.60 -15.99
C ASP A 118 1.36 6.92 -16.36
N SER A 119 0.79 7.27 -17.51
CA SER A 119 -0.50 6.73 -18.00
C SER A 119 -0.52 5.20 -18.17
N THR A 120 0.64 4.55 -18.30
CA THR A 120 0.76 3.08 -18.38
C THR A 120 0.91 2.40 -17.02
N SER A 121 0.99 3.17 -15.95
CA SER A 121 1.13 2.69 -14.58
C SER A 121 -0.25 2.40 -13.98
N THR A 122 -0.89 1.34 -14.45
CA THR A 122 -2.26 0.93 -14.08
C THR A 122 -2.30 -0.33 -13.21
N GLY A 123 -1.14 -0.91 -12.91
CA GLY A 123 -1.03 -2.14 -12.14
C GLY A 123 -1.05 -1.88 -10.64
N VAL A 124 -1.71 -2.79 -9.93
CA VAL A 124 -1.51 -3.01 -8.49
C VAL A 124 -0.70 -4.28 -8.30
N SER A 125 0.20 -4.34 -7.32
CA SER A 125 0.83 -5.59 -6.88
C SER A 125 0.96 -5.64 -5.36
N ALA A 126 0.91 -6.84 -4.79
CA ALA A 126 1.11 -7.06 -3.36
C ALA A 126 2.40 -7.86 -3.13
N PHE A 127 3.21 -7.49 -2.13
CA PHE A 127 4.40 -8.28 -1.77
C PHE A 127 4.79 -8.11 -0.31
N ALA A 128 5.59 -9.06 0.18
CA ALA A 128 6.19 -9.02 1.50
C ALA A 128 7.72 -9.10 1.39
N THR A 129 8.43 -8.35 2.24
CA THR A 129 9.90 -8.40 2.32
C THR A 129 10.34 -8.93 3.69
N GLY A 130 11.23 -9.93 3.68
CA GLY A 130 11.79 -10.53 4.89
C GLY A 130 10.84 -11.44 5.66
N GLY A 131 9.70 -11.82 5.06
CA GLY A 131 8.70 -12.70 5.67
C GLY A 131 7.59 -13.08 4.68
N THR A 132 6.46 -13.53 5.21
CA THR A 132 5.24 -13.83 4.44
C THR A 132 4.11 -12.92 4.89
N ALA A 133 3.29 -12.48 3.95
CA ALA A 133 2.04 -11.78 4.24
C ALA A 133 0.89 -12.47 3.51
N ARG A 134 -0.25 -12.59 4.18
CA ARG A 134 -1.49 -13.05 3.57
C ARG A 134 -2.32 -11.83 3.16
N VAL A 135 -3.01 -11.91 2.03
CA VAL A 135 -3.98 -10.91 1.62
C VAL A 135 -5.35 -11.57 1.68
N ASP A 136 -6.13 -11.24 2.70
CA ASP A 136 -7.46 -11.83 2.87
C ASP A 136 -8.49 -11.27 1.89
N ASP A 137 -8.40 -9.99 1.54
CA ASP A 137 -9.35 -9.33 0.66
C ASP A 137 -8.68 -8.24 -0.18
N LEU A 138 -8.87 -8.31 -1.50
CA LEU A 138 -8.47 -7.25 -2.42
C LEU A 138 -9.60 -7.04 -3.42
N ARG A 139 -10.16 -5.82 -3.45
CA ARG A 139 -11.27 -5.45 -4.32
C ARG A 139 -10.90 -4.22 -5.16
N ALA A 140 -11.28 -4.27 -6.43
CA ALA A 140 -11.29 -3.14 -7.34
C ALA A 140 -12.75 -2.84 -7.73
#